data_AF-A0A536FLV7-F1
#
_entry.id   AF-A0A536FLV7-F1
#
_cell.length_a   1.000
_cell.length_b   1.000
_cell.length_c   1.000
_cell.angle_alpha   90.00
_cell.angle_beta   90.00
_cell.angle_gamma   90.00
#
_symmetry.space_group_name_H-M   'P 1'
#
loop_
_entity.id
_entity.type
_entity.pdbx_description
1 polymer ?
#
loop_
_entity_poly.entity_id
_entity_poly.type
_entity_poly.pdbx_seq_one_letter_code
_entity_poly.pdbx_strand_id
1 'polypeptide(L)'
;MIWAGVLVASASCYALKLAGLSLPERWLQDSRVQRTVPLIPIALLAALVGTQTFSTGQHLVLDVRAAALAVAIVAVLLRAPFLVVVAAASLSAALLRLL
;
A
#
# COMPACT_ATOMS: atom_id res chain seq x y z
N MET A 1 -22.19 21.00 0.01
CA MET A 1 -22.43 19.54 0.12
C MET A 1 -21.40 18.78 0.97
N ILE A 2 -20.34 19.43 1.50
CA ILE A 2 -19.30 18.76 2.33
C ILE A 2 -19.86 18.09 3.58
N TRP A 3 -20.76 18.76 4.31
CA TRP A 3 -21.37 18.22 5.54
C TRP A 3 -22.15 16.92 5.32
N ALA A 4 -22.89 16.81 4.22
CA ALA A 4 -23.57 15.57 3.87
C ALA A 4 -22.57 14.43 3.60
N GLY A 5 -21.48 14.71 2.88
CA GLY A 5 -20.42 13.72 2.65
C GLY A 5 -19.73 13.26 3.93
N VAL A 6 -19.46 14.17 4.87
CA VAL A 6 -18.88 13.85 6.18
C VAL A 6 -19.81 12.97 7.02
N LEU A 7 -21.11 13.28 7.04
CA LEU A 7 -22.11 12.47 7.74
C LEU A 7 -22.22 11.07 7.14
N VAL A 8 -22.24 10.96 5.82
CA VAL A 8 -22.26 9.66 5.13
C VAL A 8 -21.00 8.86 5.44
N ALA A 9 -19.80 9.43 5.32
CA ALA A 9 -18.56 8.75 5.63
C ALA A 9 -18.50 8.27 7.10
N SER A 10 -18.96 9.11 8.02
CA SER A 10 -19.04 8.76 9.45
C SER A 10 -20.01 7.61 9.69
N ALA A 11 -21.19 7.65 9.07
CA ALA A 11 -22.19 6.57 9.16
C ALA A 11 -21.66 5.26 8.54
N SER A 12 -20.97 5.32 7.39
CA SER A 12 -20.34 4.14 6.77
C SER A 12 -19.25 3.54 7.65
N CYS A 13 -18.41 4.36 8.28
CA CYS A 13 -17.38 3.90 9.21
C CYS A 13 -18.00 3.21 10.43
N TYR A 14 -19.09 3.77 10.97
CA TYR A 14 -19.86 3.16 12.06
C TYR A 14 -20.50 1.84 11.65
N ALA A 15 -21.12 1.79 10.46
CA ALA A 15 -21.74 0.57 9.92
C ALA A 15 -20.70 -0.55 9.72
N LEU A 16 -19.50 -0.22 9.22
CA LEU A 16 -18.40 -1.18 9.08
C LEU A 16 -17.96 -1.74 10.44
N LYS A 17 -17.85 -0.89 11.46
CA LYS A 17 -17.55 -1.34 12.83
C LYS A 17 -18.64 -2.25 13.39
N LEU A 18 -19.91 -1.91 13.18
CA LEU A 18 -21.04 -2.72 13.60
C LEU A 18 -21.07 -4.07 12.90
N ALA A 19 -20.77 -4.09 11.60
CA ALA A 19 -20.64 -5.32 10.82
C ALA A 19 -19.52 -6.19 11.37
N GLY A 20 -18.38 -5.59 11.74
CA GLY A 20 -17.27 -6.28 12.40
C GLY A 20 -17.64 -6.93 13.73
N LEU A 21 -18.44 -6.25 14.56
CA LEU A 21 -18.94 -6.79 15.84
C LEU A 21 -20.02 -7.86 15.67
N SER A 22 -20.79 -7.77 14.59
CA SER A 22 -21.86 -8.72 14.25
C SER A 22 -21.36 -9.97 13.52
N LEU A 23 -20.05 -10.07 13.25
CA LEU A 23 -19.47 -11.23 12.56
C LEU A 23 -19.62 -12.48 13.45
N PRO A 24 -20.31 -13.52 12.96
CA PRO A 24 -20.52 -14.73 13.74
C PRO A 24 -19.19 -15.44 14.03
N GLU A 25 -18.99 -15.91 15.26
CA GLU A 25 -17.76 -16.60 15.67
C GLU A 25 -17.41 -17.80 14.77
N ARG A 26 -18.43 -18.49 14.23
CA ARG A 26 -18.26 -19.60 13.27
C ARG A 26 -17.49 -19.21 11.99
N TRP A 27 -17.55 -17.95 11.56
CA TRP A 27 -16.79 -17.45 10.38
C TRP A 27 -15.36 -17.09 10.76
N LEU A 28 -15.12 -16.63 11.99
CA LEU A 28 -13.79 -16.32 12.51
C LEU A 28 -12.97 -17.57 12.85
N GLN A 29 -13.63 -18.68 13.20
CA GLN A 29 -12.96 -19.94 13.53
C GLN A 29 -12.47 -20.72 12.31
N ASP A 30 -12.80 -20.29 11.09
CA ASP A 30 -12.29 -20.91 9.87
C ASP A 30 -10.77 -20.64 9.73
N SER A 31 -9.98 -21.71 9.69
CA SER A 31 -8.51 -21.63 9.63
C SER A 31 -8.01 -20.85 8.41
N ARG A 32 -8.79 -20.78 7.31
CA ARG A 32 -8.45 -19.98 6.13
C ARG A 32 -8.55 -18.48 6.40
N VAL A 33 -9.57 -18.04 7.13
CA VAL A 33 -9.78 -16.63 7.46
C VAL A 33 -8.68 -16.15 8.40
N GLN A 34 -8.37 -16.91 9.45
CA GLN A 34 -7.31 -16.56 10.41
C GLN A 34 -5.92 -16.42 9.77
N ARG A 35 -5.63 -17.22 8.74
CA ARG A 35 -4.37 -17.11 7.99
C ARG A 35 -4.33 -15.88 7.08
N THR A 36 -5.48 -15.42 6.59
CA THR A 36 -5.57 -14.35 5.58
C THR A 36 -5.69 -12.96 6.21
N VAL A 37 -6.42 -12.83 7.33
CA VAL A 37 -6.57 -11.55 8.07
C VAL A 37 -5.24 -10.82 8.33
N PRO A 38 -4.17 -11.46 8.83
CA PRO A 38 -2.89 -10.78 9.06
C PRO A 38 -2.19 -10.34 7.76
N LEU A 39 -2.58 -10.88 6.60
CA LEU A 39 -2.04 -10.47 5.29
C LEU A 39 -2.74 -9.24 4.72
N ILE A 40 -3.93 -8.88 5.22
CA ILE A 40 -4.70 -7.73 4.73
C ILE A 40 -3.88 -6.43 4.81
N PRO A 41 -3.23 -6.08 5.94
CA PRO A 41 -2.41 -4.86 6.01
C PRO A 41 -1.26 -4.87 5.01
N ILE A 42 -0.59 -6.02 4.84
CA ILE A 42 0.53 -6.18 3.90
C ILE A 42 0.03 -5.98 2.47
N ALA A 43 -1.11 -6.57 2.11
CA ALA A 43 -1.73 -6.41 0.79
C ALA A 43 -2.14 -4.95 0.52
N LEU A 44 -2.72 -4.26 1.52
CA LEU A 44 -3.09 -2.85 1.41
C LEU A 44 -1.86 -1.94 1.25
N LEU A 45 -0.80 -2.19 2.04
CA LEU A 45 0.46 -1.46 1.89
C LEU A 45 1.12 -1.73 0.54
N ALA A 46 1.11 -2.99 0.07
CA ALA A 46 1.63 -3.35 -1.25
C ALA A 46 0.84 -2.67 -2.37
N ALA A 47 -0.50 -2.64 -2.27
CA ALA A 47 -1.35 -1.92 -3.21
C ALA A 47 -1.11 -0.40 -3.17
N LEU A 48 -0.91 0.17 -1.99
CA LEU A 48 -0.56 1.59 -1.82
C LEU A 48 0.78 1.91 -2.47
N VAL A 49 1.81 1.09 -2.23
CA VAL A 49 3.12 1.26 -2.86
C VAL A 49 3.01 1.12 -4.38
N GLY A 50 2.28 0.11 -4.87
CA GLY A 50 2.05 -0.07 -6.30
C GLY A 50 1.36 1.14 -6.92
N THR A 51 0.25 1.60 -6.34
CA THR A 51 -0.47 2.79 -6.84
C THR A 51 0.36 4.06 -6.74
N GLN A 52 1.09 4.32 -5.65
CA GLN A 52 1.97 5.50 -5.55
C GLN A 52 3.16 5.48 -6.51
N THR A 53 3.63 4.27 -6.88
CA THR A 53 4.75 4.09 -7.81
C THR A 53 4.30 4.28 -9.25
N PHE A 54 3.14 3.73 -9.63
CA PHE A 54 2.67 3.69 -11.02
C PHE A 54 1.56 4.71 -11.36
N SER A 55 1.03 5.43 -10.37
CA SER A 55 -0.03 6.43 -10.57
C SER A 55 0.39 7.80 -10.03
N THR A 56 0.22 8.81 -10.88
CA THR A 56 0.28 10.23 -10.50
C THR A 56 -1.06 10.86 -10.89
N GLY A 57 -2.01 10.89 -9.94
CA GLY A 57 -3.37 11.39 -10.18
C GLY A 57 -4.24 10.40 -10.97
N GLN A 58 -4.62 10.73 -12.20
CA GLN A 58 -5.42 9.86 -13.10
C GLN A 58 -4.63 9.29 -14.28
N HIS A 59 -3.35 9.63 -14.41
CA HIS A 59 -2.52 9.15 -15.51
C HIS A 59 -1.58 8.04 -15.04
N LEU A 60 -1.58 6.93 -15.78
CA LEU A 60 -0.62 5.85 -15.62
C LEU A 60 0.67 6.27 -16.34
N VAL A 61 1.53 6.98 -15.63
CA VAL A 61 2.84 7.38 -16.16
C VAL A 61 3.85 6.36 -15.65
N LEU A 62 4.53 5.67 -16.57
CA LEU A 62 5.64 4.78 -16.26
C LEU A 62 6.85 5.66 -15.93
N ASP A 63 6.78 6.33 -14.78
CA ASP A 63 7.68 7.39 -14.38
C ASP A 63 8.93 6.82 -13.67
N VAL A 64 9.93 7.67 -13.49
CA VAL A 64 11.22 7.45 -12.81
C VAL A 64 11.13 6.62 -11.52
N ARG A 65 9.97 6.67 -10.85
CA ARG A 65 9.67 5.89 -9.63
C ARG A 65 9.71 4.38 -9.84
N ALA A 66 9.23 3.88 -10.98
CA ALA A 66 9.26 2.45 -11.29
C ALA A 66 10.69 1.93 -11.46
N ALA A 67 11.55 2.72 -12.13
CA ALA A 67 12.97 2.41 -12.28
C ALA A 67 13.71 2.43 -10.93
N ALA A 68 13.45 3.44 -10.09
CA ALA A 68 14.02 3.51 -8.74
C ALA A 68 13.56 2.34 -7.85
N LEU A 69 12.30 1.91 -7.97
CA LEU A 69 11.77 0.74 -7.26
C LEU A 69 12.49 -0.55 -7.71
N ALA A 70 12.72 -0.72 -9.00
CA ALA A 70 13.46 -1.87 -9.53
C ALA A 70 14.89 -1.92 -8.98
N VAL A 71 15.60 -0.78 -8.92
CA VAL A 71 16.94 -0.69 -8.31
C VAL A 71 16.90 -1.07 -6.83
N ALA A 72 15.90 -0.60 -6.08
CA ALA A 72 15.73 -0.96 -4.67
C ALA A 72 15.52 -2.47 -4.49
N ILE A 73 14.69 -3.09 -5.32
CA ILE A 73 14.43 -4.55 -5.29
C ILE A 73 15.74 -5.32 -5.54
N VAL A 74 16.52 -4.91 -6.54
CA VAL A 74 17.81 -5.55 -6.84
C VAL A 74 18.79 -5.41 -5.67
N ALA A 75 18.87 -4.23 -5.05
CA ALA A 75 19.75 -4.00 -3.89
C ALA A 75 19.35 -4.84 -2.66
N VAL A 76 18.04 -5.03 -2.43
CA VAL A 76 17.54 -5.91 -1.36
C VAL A 76 17.84 -7.38 -1.65
N LEU A 77 17.70 -7.83 -2.90
CA LEU A 77 18.03 -9.21 -3.30
C LEU A 77 19.52 -9.53 -3.10
N LEU A 78 20.38 -8.52 -3.29
CA LEU A 78 21.82 -8.60 -2.99
C LEU A 78 22.14 -8.59 -1.48
N ARG A 79 21.13 -8.57 -0.61
CA ARG A 79 21.25 -8.50 0.86
C ARG A 79 22.06 -7.28 1.34
N ALA A 80 21.98 -6.15 0.62
CA ALA A 80 22.64 -4.91 1.03
C ALA A 80 22.02 -4.35 2.32
N PRO A 81 22.80 -3.67 3.19
CA PRO A 81 22.27 -3.02 4.38
C PRO A 81 21.24 -1.93 3.99
N PHE A 82 20.21 -1.73 4.82
CA PHE A 82 19.06 -0.85 4.52
C PHE A 82 19.47 0.55 4.03
N LEU A 83 20.52 1.12 4.62
CA LEU A 83 21.04 2.44 4.26
C LEU A 83 21.54 2.50 2.81
N VAL A 84 22.18 1.43 2.33
CA VAL A 84 22.68 1.32 0.95
C VAL A 84 21.54 1.19 -0.04
N VAL A 85 20.48 0.45 0.31
CA VAL A 85 19.26 0.32 -0.51
C VAL A 85 18.59 1.69 -0.69
N VAL A 86 18.38 2.42 0.42
CA VAL A 86 17.74 3.74 0.39
C VAL A 86 18.59 4.76 -0.37
N ALA A 87 19.91 4.77 -0.15
CA ALA A 87 20.83 5.64 -0.86
C ALA A 87 20.81 5.36 -2.37
N ALA A 88 20.94 4.10 -2.80
CA ALA A 88 20.93 3.74 -4.22
C ALA A 88 19.59 4.10 -4.90
N ALA A 89 18.46 3.80 -4.25
CA ALA A 89 17.14 4.12 -4.76
C ALA A 89 16.93 5.64 -4.90
N SER A 90 17.27 6.42 -3.86
CA SER A 90 17.15 7.88 -3.88
C SER A 90 18.08 8.54 -4.90
N LEU A 91 19.33 8.06 -5.03
CA LEU A 91 20.27 8.56 -6.02
C LEU A 91 19.78 8.29 -7.45
N SER A 92 19.27 7.08 -7.71
CA SER A 92 18.71 6.72 -9.01
C SER A 92 17.49 7.58 -9.38
N ALA A 93 16.60 7.82 -8.41
CA ALA A 93 15.45 8.72 -8.60
C ALA A 93 15.87 10.17 -8.83
N ALA A 94 16.90 10.64 -8.13
CA ALA A 94 17.43 11.99 -8.29
C ALA A 94 18.10 12.19 -9.66
N LEU A 95 18.94 11.24 -10.08
CA LEU A 95 19.63 11.28 -11.38
C LEU A 95 18.65 11.24 -12.55
N LEU A 96 17.66 10.35 -12.49
CA LEU A 96 16.63 10.24 -13.53
C LEU A 96 15.67 11.44 -13.57
N ARG A 97 15.54 12.20 -12.47
CA ARG A 97 14.80 13.48 -12.46
C ARG A 97 15.62 14.68 -12.93
N LEU A 98 16.95 14.56 -12.89
CA LEU A 98 17.86 15.62 -13.30
C LEU A 98 18.09 15.62 -14.83
N LEU A 99 17.87 14.47 -15.47
CA LEU A 99 17.97 14.26 -16.92
C LEU A 99 16.62 14.54 -17.61
#